data_AF-A0A8B7HKL7-F1
#
_entry.id   AF-A0A8B7HKL7-F1
#
_cell.length_a   1.000
_cell.length_b   1.000
_cell.length_c   1.000
_cell.angle_alpha   90.00
_cell.angle_beta   90.00
_cell.angle_gamma   90.00
#
_symmetry.space_group_name_H-M   'P 1'
#
loop_
_entity.id
_entity.type
_entity.pdbx_description
1 polymer ?
#
loop_
_entity_poly.entity_id
_entity_poly.type
_entity_poly.pdbx_seq_one_letter_code
_entity_poly.pdbx_strand_id
1 'polypeptide(L)'
;MSEEESPQECGDPVQRDPRVPPEKTSDCYRVSEALPARFNNPAWFRGYRSKQAVSLYRTSNQTYGSRAPTVHEMPKAFYPKTYKFSRQLAACGMFRDNTLNVYMDKSLVTGPDNYITSFDPLNFHPSYNVNKPSVCE
;
A
#
# COMPACT_ATOMS: atom_id res chain seq x y z
N MET A 1 -34.80 -10.08 45.04
CA MET A 1 -35.16 -9.30 43.84
C MET A 1 -34.05 -9.55 42.83
N SER A 2 -34.28 -10.50 41.93
CA SER A 2 -33.38 -10.78 40.82
C SER A 2 -34.19 -10.49 39.58
N GLU A 3 -33.90 -9.37 38.93
CA GLU A 3 -34.56 -8.96 37.70
C GLU A 3 -34.07 -9.86 36.57
N GLU A 4 -34.99 -10.62 36.00
CA GLU A 4 -34.77 -11.49 34.85
C GLU A 4 -34.68 -10.58 33.61
N GLU A 5 -33.47 -10.43 33.05
CA GLU A 5 -33.24 -9.67 31.83
C GLU A 5 -33.92 -10.39 30.65
N SER A 6 -34.96 -9.76 30.12
CA SER A 6 -35.72 -10.22 28.96
C SER A 6 -34.79 -10.41 27.74
N PRO A 7 -34.82 -11.56 27.06
CA PRO A 7 -33.97 -11.76 25.89
C PRO A 7 -34.39 -10.80 24.77
N GLN A 8 -33.43 -9.97 24.34
CA GLN A 8 -33.57 -9.04 23.21
C GLN A 8 -34.28 -9.71 22.03
N GLU A 9 -35.48 -9.20 21.74
CA GLU A 9 -36.27 -9.53 20.57
C GLU A 9 -35.44 -9.21 19.32
N CYS A 10 -34.94 -10.26 18.67
CA CYS A 10 -34.26 -10.16 17.40
C CYS A 10 -35.30 -9.76 16.36
N GLY A 11 -35.36 -8.47 16.04
CA GLY A 11 -36.27 -7.94 15.02
C GLY A 11 -36.23 -8.78 13.75
N ASP A 12 -37.42 -9.07 13.21
CA ASP A 12 -37.61 -9.95 12.06
C ASP A 12 -36.71 -9.54 10.88
N PRO A 13 -36.15 -10.52 10.13
CA PRO A 13 -35.41 -10.20 8.93
C PRO A 13 -36.34 -9.53 7.93
N VAL A 14 -36.16 -8.23 7.71
CA VAL A 14 -36.83 -7.47 6.66
C VAL A 14 -36.48 -8.11 5.32
N GLN A 15 -37.40 -8.93 4.81
CA GLN A 15 -37.32 -9.43 3.45
C GLN A 15 -37.49 -8.20 2.55
N ARG A 16 -36.41 -7.82 1.85
CA ARG A 16 -36.48 -6.69 0.92
C ARG A 16 -37.43 -7.07 -0.20
N ASP A 17 -38.56 -6.37 -0.27
CA ASP A 17 -39.52 -6.49 -1.35
C ASP A 17 -38.79 -6.21 -2.68
N PRO A 18 -38.84 -7.14 -3.66
CA PRO A 18 -38.16 -6.97 -4.94
C PRO A 18 -38.70 -5.81 -5.79
N ARG A 19 -39.78 -5.15 -5.34
CA ARG A 19 -40.42 -4.02 -6.01
C ARG A 19 -39.83 -2.67 -5.59
N VAL A 20 -39.10 -2.61 -4.47
CA VAL A 20 -38.48 -1.38 -3.99
C VAL A 20 -37.12 -1.23 -4.65
N PRO A 21 -36.84 -0.09 -5.33
CA PRO A 21 -35.51 0.18 -5.86
C PRO A 21 -34.46 0.06 -4.74
N PRO A 22 -33.29 -0.54 -5.01
CA PRO A 22 -32.26 -0.71 -3.99
C PRO A 22 -31.81 0.66 -3.47
N GLU A 23 -32.00 0.89 -2.17
CA GLU A 23 -31.59 2.12 -1.49
C GLU A 23 -30.07 2.32 -1.60
N LYS A 24 -29.66 3.53 -1.97
CA LYS A 24 -28.25 3.91 -2.03
C LYS A 24 -27.85 4.65 -0.78
N THR A 25 -26.58 4.53 -0.41
CA THR A 25 -26.07 5.25 0.77
C THR A 25 -26.05 6.76 0.59
N SER A 26 -25.87 7.22 -0.65
CA SER A 26 -25.94 8.63 -1.02
C SER A 26 -27.32 9.25 -0.79
N ASP A 27 -28.38 8.43 -0.81
CA ASP A 27 -29.76 8.93 -0.68
C ASP A 27 -30.09 9.24 0.79
N CYS A 28 -29.48 8.49 1.72
CA CYS A 28 -29.66 8.69 3.17
C CYS A 28 -28.57 9.55 3.81
N TYR A 29 -27.35 9.51 3.27
CA TYR A 29 -26.17 10.14 3.89
C TYR A 29 -25.34 10.93 2.88
N ARG A 30 -24.64 11.94 3.39
CA ARG A 30 -23.59 12.61 2.63
C ARG A 30 -22.36 11.70 2.50
N VAL A 31 -22.01 11.39 1.26
CA VAL A 31 -20.95 10.45 0.88
C VAL A 31 -19.84 11.20 0.12
N SER A 32 -18.60 10.75 0.23
CA SER A 32 -17.48 11.29 -0.56
C SER A 32 -17.58 10.90 -2.04
N GLU A 33 -17.24 11.80 -2.96
CA GLU A 33 -17.25 11.51 -4.41
C GLU A 33 -16.34 10.33 -4.80
N ALA A 34 -15.23 10.13 -4.09
CA ALA A 34 -14.30 9.03 -4.32
C ALA A 34 -14.76 7.67 -3.73
N LEU A 35 -15.98 7.57 -3.19
CA LEU A 35 -16.46 6.32 -2.60
C LEU A 35 -16.70 5.27 -3.71
N PRO A 36 -16.10 4.07 -3.60
CA PRO A 36 -16.38 2.99 -4.54
C PRO A 36 -17.87 2.66 -4.64
N ALA A 37 -18.36 2.44 -5.87
CA ALA A 37 -19.76 2.16 -6.15
C ALA A 37 -20.34 0.98 -5.37
N ARG A 38 -19.51 -0.02 -5.03
CA ARG A 38 -19.89 -1.17 -4.18
C ARG A 38 -20.31 -0.77 -2.77
N PHE A 39 -19.73 0.28 -2.20
CA PHE A 39 -20.13 0.78 -0.88
C PHE A 39 -21.33 1.71 -0.98
N ASN A 40 -21.50 2.40 -2.11
CA ASN A 40 -22.71 3.20 -2.32
C ASN A 40 -23.98 2.33 -2.49
N ASN A 41 -23.83 1.12 -3.02
CA ASN A 41 -24.94 0.21 -3.28
C ASN A 41 -24.84 -1.03 -2.37
N PRO A 42 -25.52 -1.08 -1.21
CA PRO A 42 -25.43 -2.23 -0.30
C PRO A 42 -25.89 -3.55 -0.93
N ALA A 43 -26.76 -3.48 -1.95
CA ALA A 43 -27.19 -4.65 -2.74
C ALA A 43 -26.05 -5.34 -3.52
N TRP A 44 -24.88 -4.70 -3.66
CA TRP A 44 -23.70 -5.29 -4.29
C TRP A 44 -23.16 -6.48 -3.48
N PHE A 45 -23.35 -6.46 -2.17
CA PHE A 45 -22.89 -7.50 -1.25
C PHE A 45 -23.88 -8.67 -1.23
N ARG A 46 -23.46 -9.81 -1.79
CA ARG A 46 -24.26 -11.05 -1.93
C ARG A 46 -23.77 -12.13 -0.96
N GLY A 47 -24.58 -13.18 -0.79
CA GLY A 47 -24.20 -14.37 0.00
C GLY A 47 -24.67 -14.34 1.46
N TYR A 48 -25.35 -13.28 1.88
CA TYR A 48 -25.99 -13.21 3.18
C TYR A 48 -27.31 -13.97 3.19
N ARG A 49 -27.59 -14.64 4.30
CA ARG A 49 -28.74 -15.53 4.46
C ARG A 49 -29.99 -14.74 4.84
N SER A 50 -30.65 -14.11 3.87
CA SER A 50 -31.90 -13.36 4.09
C SER A 50 -33.09 -14.26 4.46
N LYS A 51 -33.07 -15.53 4.05
CA LYS A 51 -34.12 -16.50 4.35
C LYS A 51 -33.78 -17.29 5.61
N GLN A 52 -34.68 -17.28 6.58
CA GLN A 52 -34.58 -18.11 7.78
C GLN A 52 -34.50 -19.59 7.37
N ALA A 53 -33.47 -20.28 7.87
CA ALA A 53 -33.35 -21.71 7.65
C ALA A 53 -34.45 -22.44 8.43
N VAL A 54 -35.24 -23.24 7.72
CA VAL A 54 -36.29 -24.11 8.28
C VAL A 54 -35.65 -25.35 8.94
N SER A 55 -34.50 -25.21 9.59
CA SER A 55 -33.78 -26.33 10.19
C SER A 55 -34.08 -26.40 11.69
N LEU A 56 -34.52 -27.57 12.15
CA LEU A 56 -34.76 -27.88 13.56
C LEU A 56 -33.50 -27.71 14.42
N TYR A 57 -32.31 -27.79 13.81
CA TYR A 57 -31.03 -27.56 14.47
C TYR A 57 -30.38 -26.27 13.95
N ARG A 58 -30.16 -25.32 14.85
CA ARG A 58 -29.45 -24.06 14.60
C ARG A 58 -28.28 -23.95 15.57
N THR A 59 -27.08 -23.68 15.05
CA THR A 59 -25.91 -23.37 15.89
C THR A 59 -25.76 -21.87 16.05
N SER A 60 -25.15 -21.42 17.15
CA SER A 60 -24.87 -20.00 17.41
C SER A 60 -24.05 -19.34 16.30
N ASN A 61 -23.11 -20.08 15.71
CA ASN A 61 -22.26 -19.62 14.61
C ASN A 61 -23.06 -19.28 13.33
N GLN A 62 -24.26 -19.84 13.14
CA GLN A 62 -25.12 -19.51 11.99
C GLN A 62 -25.66 -18.08 12.03
N THR A 63 -25.56 -17.39 13.17
CA THR A 63 -25.94 -15.98 13.30
C THR A 63 -24.94 -15.07 12.59
N TYR A 64 -23.65 -15.42 12.62
CA TYR A 64 -22.63 -14.67 11.89
C TYR A 64 -22.84 -14.76 10.37
N GLY A 65 -22.76 -13.63 9.66
CA GLY A 65 -22.95 -13.56 8.21
C GLY A 65 -24.38 -13.83 7.71
N SER A 66 -25.36 -13.99 8.62
CA SER A 66 -26.76 -14.20 8.23
C SER A 66 -27.42 -12.91 7.72
N ARG A 67 -27.10 -11.76 8.32
CA ARG A 67 -27.74 -10.46 8.01
C ARG A 67 -27.03 -9.77 6.85
N ALA A 68 -27.80 -9.39 5.83
CA ALA A 68 -27.30 -8.61 4.70
C ALA A 68 -27.03 -7.17 5.11
N PRO A 69 -25.99 -6.53 4.55
CA PRO A 69 -25.62 -5.20 4.99
C PRO A 69 -26.63 -4.14 4.53
N THR A 70 -26.76 -3.09 5.33
CA THR A 70 -27.71 -1.99 5.12
C THR A 70 -27.01 -0.66 4.82
N VAL A 71 -27.77 0.35 4.40
CA VAL A 71 -27.25 1.70 4.14
C VAL A 71 -26.57 2.30 5.37
N HIS A 72 -27.05 1.98 6.57
CA HIS A 72 -26.53 2.49 7.84
C HIS A 72 -25.21 1.84 8.27
N GLU A 73 -24.88 0.67 7.72
CA GLU A 73 -23.63 -0.04 7.98
C GLU A 73 -22.53 0.31 6.96
N MET A 74 -22.90 0.87 5.81
CA MET A 74 -21.97 1.21 4.75
C MET A 74 -21.08 2.42 5.10
N PRO A 75 -19.79 2.40 4.71
CA PRO A 75 -18.91 3.52 4.97
C PRO A 75 -19.24 4.72 4.06
N LYS A 76 -19.17 5.94 4.63
CA LYS A 76 -19.37 7.20 3.89
C LYS A 76 -18.14 7.67 3.10
N ALA A 77 -16.96 7.18 3.46
CA ALA A 77 -15.69 7.45 2.80
C ALA A 77 -14.79 6.21 2.88
N PHE A 78 -13.98 5.98 1.84
CA PHE A 78 -13.07 4.83 1.78
C PHE A 78 -11.72 5.29 1.22
N TYR A 79 -10.66 5.10 2.01
CA TYR A 79 -9.29 5.49 1.65
C TYR A 79 -8.44 4.23 1.40
N PRO A 80 -8.46 3.66 0.17
CA PRO A 80 -7.67 2.48 -0.13
C PRO A 80 -6.19 2.84 -0.18
N LYS A 81 -5.36 2.05 0.50
CA LYS A 81 -3.91 2.11 0.30
C LYS A 81 -3.54 1.38 -0.99
N THR A 82 -3.07 2.11 -1.99
CA THR A 82 -2.66 1.52 -3.27
C THR A 82 -1.20 1.09 -3.23
N TYR A 83 -0.94 -0.18 -3.55
CA TYR A 83 0.40 -0.74 -3.66
C TYR A 83 0.89 -0.83 -5.11
N LYS A 84 0.39 0.04 -6.01
CA LYS A 84 0.71 -0.03 -7.45
C LYS A 84 2.20 0.17 -7.71
N PHE A 85 2.79 1.22 -7.11
CA PHE A 85 4.22 1.52 -7.21
C PHE A 85 5.08 0.39 -6.66
N SER A 86 4.82 -0.04 -5.42
CA SER A 86 5.60 -1.11 -4.80
C SER A 86 5.45 -2.44 -5.52
N ARG A 87 4.28 -2.75 -6.09
CA ARG A 87 4.07 -3.95 -6.90
C ARG A 87 4.87 -3.91 -8.19
N GLN A 88 4.98 -2.75 -8.84
CA GLN A 88 5.83 -2.57 -10.02
C GLN A 88 7.31 -2.80 -9.66
N LEU A 89 7.78 -2.21 -8.56
CA LEU A 89 9.16 -2.41 -8.11
C LEU A 89 9.43 -3.86 -7.67
N ALA A 90 8.50 -4.49 -6.96
CA ALA A 90 8.64 -5.88 -6.52
C ALA A 90 8.75 -6.85 -7.71
N ALA A 91 8.11 -6.54 -8.85
CA ALA A 91 8.24 -7.34 -10.07
C ALA A 91 9.64 -7.26 -10.70
N CYS A 92 10.38 -6.17 -10.48
CA CYS A 92 11.74 -6.00 -10.98
C CYS A 92 12.79 -6.81 -10.20
N GLY A 93 12.41 -7.40 -9.06
CA GLY A 93 13.30 -8.24 -8.25
C GLY A 93 14.37 -7.44 -7.49
N MET A 94 15.42 -8.15 -7.07
CA MET A 94 16.50 -7.57 -6.27
C MET A 94 17.45 -6.73 -7.14
N PHE A 95 17.67 -5.49 -6.75
CA PHE A 95 18.61 -4.58 -7.42
C PHE A 95 20.05 -5.14 -7.38
N ARG A 96 20.78 -4.96 -8.48
CA ARG A 96 22.19 -5.34 -8.61
C ARG A 96 22.98 -4.20 -9.24
N ASP A 97 24.06 -3.82 -8.59
CA ASP A 97 25.01 -2.83 -9.09
C ASP A 97 26.03 -3.50 -10.04
N ASN A 98 25.91 -3.24 -11.34
CA ASN A 98 26.86 -3.71 -12.36
C ASN A 98 27.67 -2.56 -12.98
N THR A 99 27.77 -1.42 -12.29
CA THR A 99 28.47 -0.21 -12.80
C THR A 99 29.95 -0.22 -12.42
N LEU A 100 30.80 0.31 -13.29
CA LEU A 100 32.21 0.55 -13.00
C LEU A 100 32.39 1.91 -12.30
N ASN A 101 33.33 2.00 -11.36
CA ASN A 101 33.73 3.28 -10.78
C ASN A 101 34.60 4.06 -11.77
N VAL A 102 34.05 5.15 -12.31
CA VAL A 102 34.74 6.08 -13.24
C VAL A 102 34.97 7.43 -12.57
N TYR A 103 34.93 7.49 -11.24
CA TYR A 103 35.16 8.73 -10.51
C TYR A 103 36.62 9.17 -10.70
N MET A 104 36.80 10.31 -11.37
CA MET A 104 38.10 10.97 -11.45
C MET A 104 38.36 11.75 -10.16
N ASP A 105 39.58 11.69 -9.66
CA ASP A 105 39.97 12.40 -8.45
C ASP A 105 39.74 13.91 -8.60
N LYS A 106 39.20 14.53 -7.54
CA LYS A 106 38.92 15.97 -7.47
C LYS A 106 39.90 16.60 -6.50
N SER A 107 41.18 16.56 -6.84
CA SER A 107 42.19 17.25 -6.06
C SER A 107 41.93 18.76 -6.10
N LEU A 108 41.93 19.41 -4.92
CA LEU A 108 41.79 20.87 -4.80
C LEU A 108 42.92 21.63 -5.50
N VAL A 109 44.06 20.96 -5.68
CA VAL A 109 45.22 21.50 -6.37
C VAL A 109 45.12 21.15 -7.84
N THR A 110 44.44 21.99 -8.62
CA THR A 110 44.33 21.83 -10.07
C THR A 110 45.64 22.26 -10.73
N GLY A 111 46.59 21.34 -10.82
CA GLY A 111 47.82 21.48 -11.60
C GLY A 111 47.93 20.29 -12.56
N PRO A 112 48.57 20.44 -13.73
CA PRO A 112 48.77 19.34 -14.68
C PRO A 112 49.46 18.11 -14.06
N ASP A 113 50.15 18.29 -12.92
CA ASP A 113 50.94 17.27 -12.21
C ASP A 113 50.24 16.68 -10.97
N ASN A 114 48.96 17.00 -10.71
CA ASN A 114 48.24 16.59 -9.47
C ASN A 114 47.19 15.50 -9.68
N TYR A 115 47.14 14.87 -10.85
CA TYR A 115 46.37 13.65 -11.03
C TYR A 115 47.22 12.48 -10.53
N ILE A 116 46.66 11.63 -9.66
CA ILE A 116 47.25 10.32 -9.34
C ILE A 116 47.12 9.47 -10.61
N THR A 117 47.96 9.72 -11.61
CA THR A 117 48.16 8.82 -12.73
C THR A 117 48.76 7.54 -12.16
N SER A 118 48.38 6.38 -12.72
CA SER A 118 49.13 5.15 -12.51
C SER A 118 50.61 5.47 -12.67
N PHE A 119 51.42 5.17 -11.65
CA PHE A 119 52.86 5.42 -11.61
C PHE A 119 53.48 5.07 -12.97
N ASP A 120 53.81 6.09 -13.77
CA ASP A 120 54.45 5.92 -15.06
C ASP A 120 55.95 5.99 -14.83
N PRO A 121 56.66 4.86 -14.82
CA PRO A 121 58.10 4.83 -14.54
C PRO A 121 58.92 5.55 -15.63
N LEU A 122 58.30 5.91 -16.76
CA LEU A 122 58.95 6.63 -17.85
C LEU A 122 58.66 8.14 -17.82
N ASN A 123 57.78 8.60 -16.92
CA ASN A 123 57.42 10.02 -16.81
C ASN A 123 58.25 10.70 -15.72
N PHE A 124 59.48 11.07 -16.09
CA PHE A 124 60.34 11.87 -15.24
C PHE A 124 59.78 13.30 -15.21
N HIS A 125 59.14 13.67 -14.09
CA HIS A 125 58.65 15.04 -13.88
C HIS A 125 59.80 16.04 -14.15
N PRO A 126 59.57 17.23 -14.75
CA PRO A 126 60.64 18.18 -15.09
C PRO A 126 61.53 18.63 -13.93
N SER A 127 61.08 18.45 -12.68
CA SER A 127 61.90 18.67 -11.47
C SER A 127 62.92 17.55 -11.20
N TYR A 128 62.80 16.40 -11.86
CA TYR A 128 63.72 15.28 -11.75
C TYR A 128 64.94 15.53 -12.64
N ASN A 129 65.93 16.19 -12.07
CA ASN A 129 67.23 16.37 -12.71
C ASN A 129 68.15 15.21 -12.35
N VAL A 130 68.44 14.30 -13.29
CA VAL A 130 69.37 13.17 -13.09
C VAL A 130 70.77 13.62 -12.63
N ASN A 131 71.15 14.86 -12.93
CA ASN A 131 72.46 15.42 -12.60
C ASN A 131 72.51 16.16 -11.26
N LYS A 132 71.41 16.25 -10.50
CA LYS A 132 71.37 16.92 -9.19
C LYS A 132 70.51 16.14 -8.20
N PRO A 133 70.87 16.04 -6.90
CA PRO A 133 70.00 15.42 -5.91
C PRO A 133 68.67 16.18 -5.85
N SER A 134 67.56 15.44 -5.80
CA SER A 134 66.22 16.01 -5.62
C SER A 134 66.18 16.76 -4.28
N VAL A 135 66.01 18.08 -4.32
CA VAL A 135 65.83 18.89 -3.11
C VAL A 135 64.35 18.90 -2.79
N CYS A 136 64.00 18.33 -1.64
CA CYS A 136 62.71 18.56 -1.01
C CYS A 136 62.90 19.70 0.00
N GLU A 137 62.23 20.83 -0.21
CA GLU A 137 62.05 21.85 0.84
C GLU A 137 60.77 21.55 1.64
#